data_AF-A0AAN8NM30-F1
#
_entry.id   AF-A0AAN8NM30-F1
#
_cell.length_a   1.000
_cell.length_b   1.000
_cell.length_c   1.000
_cell.angle_alpha   90.00
_cell.angle_beta   90.00
_cell.angle_gamma   90.00
#
_symmetry.space_group_name_H-M   'P 1'
#
loop_
_entity.id
_entity.type
_entity.pdbx_description
1 polymer ?
#
loop_
_entity_poly.entity_id
_entity_poly.type
_entity_poly.pdbx_seq_one_letter_code
_entity_poly.pdbx_strand_id
1 'polypeptide(L)'
;MSSPPPISHDFNLPDQPEIQELQQQIHDLTQVRNDFQAALLSLRSTKTLKDHLASSSSSQTKTSISPSLQISDKNLNDILLTRSAELSTDHQEWTQEALYRMAGLTKFTITDPSSSSTTSSSSNNITGIRIEVMADGKFGTPYYLFLKPHDDTPKPTPENPSPIEVPSETHLILHRHTIPAYFLQPLNDLAEKYLPPPPRIQNLDRFVRDVRHFLVLHYLRRARLSHIKDEVYQNLPKPDSDDISNSNNNNNIPDIYVSDFILDPEVRLVEVQWLHVNDNSTKRHAYIALTEEGGIEGLVVKQDSQRILHMEMQIKGPNWLRGATDSMDWIPGLFQRLQWSSPPSFSHSP
;
A
#
# COMPACT_ATOMS: atom_id res chain seq x y z
N MET A 1 -34.60 -53.70 21.26
CA MET A 1 -34.03 -54.86 20.54
C MET A 1 -33.22 -54.32 19.39
N SER A 2 -31.95 -54.74 19.33
CA SER A 2 -31.06 -54.88 18.16
C SER A 2 -30.95 -53.73 17.15
N SER A 3 -29.77 -53.10 17.15
CA SER A 3 -29.16 -52.54 15.94
C SER A 3 -28.86 -53.64 14.92
N PRO A 4 -28.93 -53.37 13.60
CA PRO A 4 -28.09 -54.02 12.59
C PRO A 4 -26.78 -53.23 12.37
N PRO A 5 -25.70 -53.89 11.91
CA PRO A 5 -24.33 -53.39 11.92
C PRO A 5 -23.91 -52.69 10.60
N PRO A 6 -22.75 -52.01 10.57
CA PRO A 6 -22.25 -51.35 9.37
C PRO A 6 -21.70 -52.37 8.37
N ILE A 7 -22.04 -52.18 7.09
CA ILE A 7 -21.39 -52.91 6.00
C ILE A 7 -20.10 -52.17 5.66
N SER A 8 -18.99 -52.76 6.08
CA SER A 8 -17.66 -52.51 5.56
C SER A 8 -17.62 -52.88 4.08
N HIS A 9 -17.37 -51.90 3.21
CA HIS A 9 -16.91 -52.14 1.87
C HIS A 9 -15.59 -51.38 1.64
N ASP A 10 -14.50 -52.12 1.83
CA ASP A 10 -13.26 -51.89 1.11
C ASP A 10 -13.58 -51.82 -0.39
N PHE A 11 -13.39 -50.65 -0.99
CA PHE A 11 -13.23 -50.53 -2.44
C PHE A 11 -11.82 -49.99 -2.71
N ASN A 12 -10.90 -50.94 -2.84
CA ASN A 12 -9.77 -50.83 -3.74
C ASN A 12 -10.33 -50.53 -5.14
N LEU A 13 -10.34 -49.25 -5.55
CA LEU A 13 -10.66 -48.89 -6.93
C LEU A 13 -9.43 -49.15 -7.81
N PRO A 14 -9.58 -49.87 -8.93
CA PRO A 14 -8.51 -50.09 -9.89
C PRO A 14 -8.15 -48.76 -10.56
N ASP A 15 -6.87 -48.57 -10.89
CA ASP A 15 -6.34 -47.47 -11.71
C ASP A 15 -7.31 -47.17 -12.87
N GLN A 16 -8.03 -46.04 -12.77
CA GLN A 16 -9.01 -45.64 -13.76
C GLN A 16 -8.27 -44.91 -14.91
N PRO A 17 -8.06 -45.54 -16.09
CA PRO A 17 -7.47 -44.88 -17.25
C PRO A 17 -8.27 -43.65 -17.70
N GLU A 18 -9.56 -43.60 -17.32
CA GLU A 18 -10.50 -42.53 -17.58
C GLU A 18 -10.10 -41.20 -16.91
N ILE A 19 -9.46 -41.24 -15.72
CA ILE A 19 -9.01 -40.02 -15.03
C ILE A 19 -7.80 -39.40 -15.76
N GLN A 20 -6.90 -40.23 -16.29
CA GLN A 20 -5.76 -39.75 -17.08
C GLN A 20 -6.21 -39.19 -18.43
N GLU A 21 -7.21 -39.83 -19.07
CA GLU A 21 -7.79 -39.35 -20.32
C GLU A 21 -8.48 -37.98 -20.13
N LEU A 22 -9.23 -37.81 -19.03
CA LEU A 22 -9.82 -36.53 -18.66
C LEU A 22 -8.77 -35.45 -18.39
N GLN A 23 -7.65 -35.78 -17.75
CA GLN A 23 -6.55 -34.84 -17.52
C GLN A 23 -5.87 -34.41 -18.83
N GLN A 24 -5.67 -35.34 -19.76
CA GLN A 24 -5.14 -35.05 -21.08
C GLN A 24 -6.09 -34.14 -21.87
N GLN A 25 -7.39 -34.41 -21.82
CA GLN A 25 -8.40 -33.59 -22.48
C GLN A 25 -8.46 -32.16 -21.91
N ILE A 26 -8.31 -31.99 -20.59
CA ILE A 26 -8.23 -30.67 -19.95
C ILE A 26 -6.97 -29.92 -20.41
N HIS A 27 -5.84 -30.62 -20.53
CA HIS A 27 -4.59 -30.02 -21.00
C HIS A 27 -4.74 -29.51 -22.44
N ASP A 28 -5.28 -30.33 -23.35
CA ASP A 28 -5.46 -29.98 -24.75
C ASP A 28 -6.44 -28.82 -24.92
N LEU A 29 -7.56 -28.81 -24.18
CA LEU A 29 -8.51 -27.68 -24.18
C LEU A 29 -7.89 -26.39 -23.63
N THR A 30 -6.99 -26.50 -22.64
CA THR A 30 -6.27 -25.35 -22.09
C THR A 30 -5.28 -24.79 -23.10
N GLN A 31 -4.59 -25.66 -23.85
CA GLN A 31 -3.69 -25.25 -24.92
C GLN A 31 -4.45 -24.53 -26.03
N VAL A 32 -5.56 -25.10 -26.52
CA VAL A 32 -6.42 -24.47 -27.53
C VAL A 32 -6.94 -23.12 -27.05
N ARG A 33 -7.37 -23.01 -25.79
CA ARG A 33 -7.79 -21.74 -25.19
C ARG A 33 -6.66 -20.71 -25.21
N ASN A 34 -5.44 -21.11 -24.85
CA ASN A 34 -4.29 -20.20 -24.83
C ASN A 34 -3.94 -19.71 -26.25
N ASP A 35 -4.01 -20.59 -27.24
CA ASP A 35 -3.77 -20.25 -28.66
C ASP A 35 -4.83 -19.28 -29.18
N PHE A 36 -6.12 -19.51 -28.88
CA PHE A 36 -7.19 -18.58 -29.22
C PHE A 36 -7.06 -17.24 -28.50
N GLN A 37 -6.61 -17.25 -27.24
CA GLN A 37 -6.38 -16.02 -26.48
C GLN A 37 -5.23 -15.21 -27.07
N ALA A 38 -4.14 -15.86 -27.49
CA ALA A 38 -3.04 -15.21 -28.20
C ALA A 38 -3.48 -14.64 -29.57
N ALA A 39 -4.27 -15.40 -30.33
CA ALA A 39 -4.84 -14.94 -31.60
C ALA A 39 -5.78 -13.74 -31.41
N LEU A 40 -6.62 -13.73 -30.36
CA LEU A 40 -7.49 -12.60 -30.03
C LEU A 40 -6.72 -11.35 -29.59
N LEU A 41 -5.60 -11.51 -28.88
CA LEU A 41 -4.72 -10.39 -28.54
C LEU A 41 -4.06 -9.79 -29.80
N SER A 42 -3.65 -10.64 -30.74
CA SER A 42 -3.15 -10.20 -32.06
C SER A 42 -4.24 -9.52 -32.90
N LEU A 43 -5.49 -10.01 -32.85
CA LEU A 43 -6.63 -9.37 -33.52
C LEU A 43 -7.04 -8.03 -32.86
N ARG A 44 -6.83 -7.86 -31.55
CA ARG A 44 -7.08 -6.58 -30.88
C ARG A 44 -6.09 -5.50 -31.30
N SER A 45 -4.82 -5.84 -31.55
CA SER A 45 -3.84 -4.88 -32.08
C SER A 45 -4.19 -4.43 -33.51
N THR A 46 -4.78 -5.31 -34.32
CA THR A 46 -5.25 -4.95 -35.67
C THR A 46 -6.55 -4.13 -35.65
N LYS A 47 -7.45 -4.35 -34.68
CA LYS A 47 -8.65 -3.53 -34.50
C LYS A 47 -8.33 -2.11 -34.03
N THR A 48 -7.42 -1.93 -33.07
CA THR A 48 -6.94 -0.60 -32.68
C THR A 48 -6.23 0.12 -33.83
N LEU A 49 -5.48 -0.60 -34.67
CA LEU A 49 -4.92 -0.05 -35.91
C LEU A 49 -5.99 0.39 -36.92
N LYS A 50 -7.06 -0.39 -37.10
CA LYS A 50 -8.17 -0.06 -37.99
C LYS A 50 -8.97 1.16 -37.51
N ASP A 51 -9.26 1.22 -36.21
CA ASP A 51 -9.98 2.34 -35.60
C ASP A 51 -9.15 3.63 -35.68
N HIS A 52 -7.81 3.53 -35.61
CA HIS A 52 -6.91 4.67 -35.80
C HIS A 52 -6.67 5.09 -37.26
N LEU A 53 -6.75 4.17 -38.23
CA LEU A 53 -6.78 4.51 -39.66
C LEU A 53 -8.08 5.23 -40.05
N ALA A 54 -9.21 4.82 -39.45
CA ALA A 54 -10.49 5.50 -39.59
C ALA A 54 -10.50 6.90 -38.93
N SER A 55 -9.75 7.10 -37.83
CA SER A 55 -9.61 8.42 -37.21
C SER A 55 -8.60 9.31 -37.93
N SER A 56 -7.51 8.75 -38.47
CA SER A 56 -6.48 9.50 -39.23
C SER A 56 -7.02 10.06 -40.56
N SER A 57 -8.00 9.39 -41.15
CA SER A 57 -8.70 9.88 -42.35
C SER A 57 -9.70 11.02 -42.08
N SER A 58 -9.95 11.40 -40.82
CA SER A 58 -10.84 12.51 -40.46
C SER A 58 -10.14 13.86 -40.15
N SER A 59 -8.81 13.91 -40.19
CA SER A 59 -8.05 15.11 -39.75
C SER A 59 -7.19 15.76 -40.83
N GLN A 60 -7.54 15.63 -42.11
CA GLN A 60 -6.96 16.47 -43.17
C GLN A 60 -8.06 17.11 -44.02
N THR A 61 -8.14 18.44 -43.85
CA THR A 61 -8.42 19.46 -44.87
C THR A 61 -9.35 19.06 -46.03
N LYS A 62 -10.48 19.78 -46.09
CA LYS A 62 -11.30 19.97 -47.29
C LYS A 62 -10.44 20.33 -48.51
N THR A 63 -10.07 19.35 -49.32
CA THR A 63 -9.72 19.53 -50.73
C THR A 63 -10.37 18.42 -51.54
N SER A 64 -11.26 18.83 -52.44
CA SER A 64 -11.97 17.97 -53.38
C SER A 64 -11.03 17.47 -54.48
N ILE A 65 -10.51 16.25 -54.41
CA ILE A 65 -10.00 15.50 -55.58
C ILE A 65 -10.30 14.00 -55.40
N SER A 66 -10.74 13.41 -56.50
CA SER A 66 -11.25 12.05 -56.79
C SER A 66 -10.42 10.84 -56.28
N PRO A 67 -10.98 9.61 -56.35
CA PRO A 67 -10.50 8.42 -55.64
C PRO A 67 -9.54 7.59 -56.50
N SER A 68 -8.27 7.50 -56.09
CA SER A 68 -7.39 6.33 -56.29
C SER A 68 -6.00 6.64 -55.74
N LEU A 69 -5.85 6.64 -54.42
CA LEU A 69 -4.53 6.51 -53.83
C LEU A 69 -4.15 5.03 -53.89
N GLN A 70 -3.49 4.63 -54.99
CA GLN A 70 -2.65 3.44 -55.00
C GLN A 70 -1.46 3.72 -54.06
N ILE A 71 -1.68 3.56 -52.76
CA ILE A 71 -0.60 3.38 -51.79
C ILE A 71 0.11 2.11 -52.24
N SER A 72 1.30 2.23 -52.83
CA SER A 72 2.05 1.03 -53.20
C SER A 72 2.35 0.23 -51.94
N ASP A 73 2.20 -1.09 -51.99
CA ASP A 73 2.42 -1.98 -50.85
C ASP A 73 3.82 -1.81 -50.20
N LYS A 74 4.78 -1.26 -50.95
CA LYS A 74 6.12 -0.90 -50.46
C LYS A 74 6.08 0.27 -49.47
N ASN A 75 5.28 1.31 -49.77
CA ASN A 75 5.14 2.48 -48.90
C ASN A 75 4.36 2.14 -47.62
N LEU A 76 3.38 1.23 -47.72
CA LEU A 76 2.64 0.74 -46.54
C LEU A 76 3.55 -0.07 -45.60
N ASN A 77 4.38 -0.96 -46.14
CA ASN A 77 5.31 -1.75 -45.34
C ASN A 77 6.37 -0.87 -44.65
N ASP A 78 6.88 0.18 -45.32
CA ASP A 78 7.81 1.12 -44.70
C ASP A 78 7.14 1.91 -43.57
N ILE A 79 5.90 2.40 -43.76
CA ILE A 79 5.12 3.07 -42.70
C ILE A 79 4.87 2.12 -41.52
N LEU A 80 4.52 0.87 -41.80
CA LEU A 80 4.30 -0.14 -40.75
C LEU A 80 5.60 -0.47 -40.00
N LEU A 81 6.73 -0.55 -40.70
CA LEU A 81 8.03 -0.83 -40.10
C LEU A 81 8.48 0.34 -39.22
N THR A 82 8.42 1.58 -39.72
CA THR A 82 8.73 2.79 -38.93
C THR A 82 7.85 2.85 -37.69
N ARG A 83 6.55 2.62 -37.82
CA ARG A 83 5.63 2.64 -36.68
C ARG A 83 5.88 1.50 -35.70
N SER A 84 6.24 0.32 -36.19
CA SER A 84 6.62 -0.80 -35.32
C SER A 84 7.91 -0.50 -34.54
N ALA A 85 8.85 0.22 -35.16
CA ALA A 85 10.06 0.68 -34.50
C ALA A 85 9.74 1.75 -33.44
N GLU A 86 8.91 2.75 -33.75
CA GLU A 86 8.43 3.77 -32.79
C GLU A 86 7.70 3.13 -31.60
N LEU A 87 6.79 2.18 -31.84
CA LEU A 87 6.11 1.46 -30.76
C LEU A 87 7.07 0.64 -29.91
N SER A 88 8.11 0.06 -30.53
CA SER A 88 9.15 -0.67 -29.81
C SER A 88 10.00 0.25 -28.95
N THR A 89 10.34 1.45 -29.43
CA THR A 89 11.10 2.44 -28.65
C THR A 89 10.26 2.97 -27.50
N ASP A 90 8.99 3.31 -27.74
CA ASP A 90 8.07 3.77 -26.68
C ASP A 90 7.89 2.70 -25.60
N HIS A 91 7.75 1.43 -26.01
CA HIS A 91 7.65 0.32 -25.08
C HIS A 91 8.94 0.13 -24.26
N GLN A 92 10.10 0.30 -24.89
CA GLN A 92 11.39 0.21 -24.22
C GLN A 92 11.58 1.35 -23.21
N GLU A 93 11.23 2.58 -23.58
CA GLU A 93 11.30 3.75 -22.69
C GLU A 93 10.35 3.59 -21.51
N TRP A 94 9.12 3.15 -21.75
CA TRP A 94 8.15 2.87 -20.69
C TRP A 94 8.64 1.77 -19.74
N THR A 95 9.23 0.71 -20.28
CA THR A 95 9.80 -0.38 -19.49
C THR A 95 10.97 0.13 -18.64
N GLN A 96 11.84 0.97 -19.21
CA GLN A 96 12.95 1.58 -18.50
C GLN A 96 12.48 2.52 -17.39
N GLU A 97 11.46 3.35 -17.64
CA GLU A 97 10.84 4.20 -16.62
C GLU A 97 10.25 3.35 -15.49
N ALA A 98 9.50 2.30 -15.83
CA ALA A 98 8.93 1.38 -14.84
C ALA A 98 10.02 0.74 -13.97
N LEU A 99 11.14 0.34 -14.57
CA LEU A 99 12.29 -0.20 -13.83
C LEU A 99 12.90 0.82 -12.85
N TYR A 100 13.08 2.08 -13.27
CA TYR A 100 13.56 3.13 -12.37
C TYR A 100 12.56 3.41 -11.24
N ARG A 101 11.27 3.35 -11.52
CA ARG A 101 10.22 3.53 -10.52
C ARG A 101 10.19 2.43 -9.47
N MET A 102 10.71 1.23 -9.77
CA MET A 102 10.83 0.18 -8.75
C MET A 102 11.76 0.57 -7.59
N ALA A 103 12.65 1.55 -7.77
CA ALA A 103 13.44 2.11 -6.66
C ALA A 103 12.58 2.82 -5.59
N GLY A 104 11.34 3.18 -5.93
CA GLY A 104 10.37 3.83 -5.04
C GLY A 104 10.55 5.34 -4.89
N LEU A 105 11.60 5.92 -5.46
CA LEU A 105 11.83 7.37 -5.52
C LEU A 105 12.18 7.75 -6.96
N THR A 106 11.38 8.63 -7.56
CA THR A 106 11.65 9.13 -8.91
C THR A 106 11.40 10.63 -9.01
N LYS A 107 12.29 11.31 -9.73
CA LYS A 107 12.19 12.74 -10.05
C LYS A 107 11.60 12.89 -11.45
N PHE A 108 10.71 13.85 -11.62
CA PHE A 108 10.13 14.22 -12.91
C PHE A 108 9.94 15.75 -12.96
N THR A 109 9.79 16.29 -14.16
CA THR A 109 9.57 17.73 -14.36
C THR A 109 8.15 17.98 -14.83
N ILE A 110 7.54 19.05 -14.31
CA ILE A 110 6.19 19.47 -14.65
C ILE A 110 6.24 20.93 -15.02
N THR A 111 5.56 21.30 -16.11
CA THR A 111 5.37 22.70 -16.45
C THR A 111 4.04 23.18 -15.86
N ASP A 112 4.09 24.25 -15.06
CA ASP A 112 2.87 24.86 -14.53
C ASP A 112 2.14 25.60 -15.67
N PRO A 113 0.88 25.24 -16.00
CA PRO A 113 0.14 25.94 -17.05
C PRO A 113 -0.29 27.36 -16.65
N SER A 114 -0.22 27.73 -15.37
CA SER A 114 -0.75 28.99 -14.83
C SER A 114 0.24 30.16 -14.81
N SER A 115 1.54 29.90 -14.94
CA SER A 115 2.56 30.95 -15.03
C SER A 115 2.47 31.66 -16.38
N SER A 116 2.04 32.92 -16.38
CA SER A 116 1.92 33.75 -17.57
C SER A 116 3.24 33.76 -18.36
N SER A 117 3.16 33.52 -19.66
CA SER A 117 4.26 33.29 -20.61
C SER A 117 5.22 34.46 -20.85
N THR A 118 5.36 35.40 -19.93
CA THR A 118 6.02 36.71 -20.17
C THR A 118 7.44 36.78 -19.62
N THR A 119 7.82 35.87 -18.71
CA THR A 119 9.17 35.76 -18.16
C THR A 119 9.79 34.42 -18.54
N SER A 120 11.09 34.45 -18.85
CA SER A 120 11.94 33.38 -19.40
C SER A 120 11.50 31.94 -19.09
N SER A 121 11.47 31.09 -20.12
CA SER A 121 11.03 29.69 -20.17
C SER A 121 11.55 28.71 -19.09
N SER A 122 12.47 29.11 -18.21
CA SER A 122 12.98 28.33 -17.09
C SER A 122 12.19 28.50 -15.78
N SER A 123 11.41 29.58 -15.60
CA SER A 123 10.73 29.88 -14.33
C SER A 123 9.47 29.03 -14.07
N ASN A 124 8.99 28.30 -15.07
CA ASN A 124 7.68 27.63 -15.03
C ASN A 124 7.80 26.12 -14.75
N ASN A 125 9.02 25.62 -14.56
CA ASN A 125 9.28 24.20 -14.35
C ASN A 125 9.28 23.88 -12.85
N ILE A 126 8.25 23.15 -12.43
CA ILE A 126 8.13 22.55 -11.12
C ILE A 126 8.87 21.22 -11.12
N THR A 127 9.71 20.99 -10.11
CA THR A 127 10.32 19.68 -9.88
C THR A 127 9.33 18.81 -9.12
N GLY A 128 8.86 17.74 -9.77
CA GLY A 128 8.03 16.71 -9.17
C GLY A 128 8.89 15.57 -8.61
N ILE A 129 8.48 15.06 -7.45
CA ILE A 129 9.07 13.86 -6.84
C ILE A 129 7.95 12.89 -6.54
N ARG A 130 8.07 11.68 -7.06
CA ARG A 130 7.15 10.57 -6.82
C ARG A 130 7.78 9.63 -5.82
N ILE A 131 7.03 9.36 -4.75
CA ILE A 131 7.40 8.44 -3.67
C ILE A 131 6.42 7.27 -3.71
N GLU A 132 6.92 6.09 -4.00
CA GLU A 132 6.18 4.84 -3.97
C GLU A 132 6.71 3.96 -2.83
N VAL A 133 5.78 3.52 -1.99
CA VAL A 133 6.06 2.58 -0.91
C VAL A 133 5.54 1.21 -1.34
N MET A 134 6.41 0.21 -1.28
CA MET A 134 6.03 -1.18 -1.48
C MET A 134 5.66 -1.77 -0.12
N ALA A 135 4.46 -2.34 -0.03
CA ALA A 135 3.96 -3.09 1.13
C ALA A 135 3.22 -4.33 0.62
N ASP A 136 3.34 -5.46 1.33
CA ASP A 136 2.65 -6.71 0.99
C ASP A 136 2.88 -7.20 -0.45
N GLY A 137 4.10 -6.99 -0.96
CA GLY A 137 4.50 -7.39 -2.32
C GLY A 137 3.89 -6.55 -3.44
N LYS A 138 3.27 -5.41 -3.13
CA LYS A 138 2.65 -4.51 -4.12
C LYS A 138 3.04 -3.06 -3.86
N PHE A 139 3.06 -2.25 -4.92
CA PHE A 139 3.21 -0.80 -4.77
C PHE A 139 1.90 -0.17 -4.32
N GLY A 140 1.97 0.64 -3.26
CA GLY A 140 0.85 1.45 -2.79
C GLY A 140 0.55 2.63 -3.70
N THR A 141 -0.36 3.50 -3.25
CA THR A 141 -0.65 4.75 -3.96
C THR A 141 0.58 5.67 -3.91
N PRO A 142 1.03 6.22 -5.06
CA PRO A 142 2.16 7.13 -5.09
C PRO A 142 1.84 8.44 -4.35
N TYR A 143 2.81 8.93 -3.60
CA TYR A 143 2.80 10.29 -3.06
C TYR A 143 3.63 11.20 -3.94
N TYR A 144 3.18 12.43 -4.12
CA TYR A 144 3.84 13.43 -4.93
C TYR A 144 4.26 14.59 -4.05
N LEU A 145 5.49 15.06 -4.25
CA LEU A 145 5.99 16.33 -3.77
C LEU A 145 6.24 17.22 -4.99
N PHE A 146 5.76 18.44 -4.94
CA PHE A 146 5.97 19.43 -5.97
C PHE A 146 6.82 20.54 -5.39
N LEU A 147 7.98 20.78 -5.99
CA LEU A 147 8.97 21.74 -5.54
C LEU A 147 9.07 22.87 -6.56
N LYS A 148 8.95 24.11 -6.09
CA LYS A 148 9.18 25.31 -6.90
C LYS A 148 10.55 25.90 -6.57
N PRO A 149 11.20 26.59 -7.52
CA PRO A 149 12.33 27.46 -7.20
C PRO A 149 11.98 28.44 -6.08
N HIS A 150 12.93 28.71 -5.18
CA HIS A 150 12.79 29.76 -4.19
C HIS A 150 12.73 31.11 -4.90
N ASP A 151 11.89 32.01 -4.42
CA ASP A 151 11.82 33.36 -4.97
C ASP A 151 12.82 34.25 -4.24
N ASP A 152 13.92 34.59 -4.91
CA ASP A 152 14.96 35.47 -4.39
C ASP A 152 14.65 36.95 -4.72
N THR A 153 13.40 37.28 -5.05
CA THR A 153 12.96 38.67 -5.23
C THR A 153 13.38 39.53 -4.05
N PRO A 154 14.18 40.59 -4.27
CA PRO A 154 14.41 41.56 -3.22
C PRO A 154 13.07 42.18 -2.82
N LYS A 155 12.85 42.39 -1.52
CA LYS A 155 11.61 43.04 -1.06
C LYS A 155 11.46 44.40 -1.74
N PRO A 156 10.23 44.79 -2.13
CA PRO A 156 9.99 46.09 -2.75
C PRO A 156 10.45 47.20 -1.79
N THR A 157 11.38 48.01 -2.27
CA THR A 157 11.87 49.19 -1.55
C THR A 157 11.20 50.44 -2.13
N PRO A 158 11.15 51.57 -1.41
CA PRO A 158 10.61 52.82 -1.96
C PRO A 158 11.30 53.27 -3.26
N GLU A 159 12.57 52.89 -3.44
CA GLU A 159 13.38 53.18 -4.63
C GLU A 159 13.11 52.21 -5.79
N ASN A 160 12.63 51.00 -5.50
CA ASN A 160 12.23 50.01 -6.49
C ASN A 160 10.93 49.32 -6.04
N PRO A 161 9.76 49.92 -6.33
CA PRO A 161 8.47 49.40 -5.88
C PRO A 161 8.05 48.11 -6.61
N SER A 162 8.76 47.72 -7.67
CA SER A 162 8.45 46.52 -8.47
C SER A 162 9.76 45.83 -8.89
N PRO A 163 10.45 45.17 -7.95
CA PRO A 163 11.67 44.43 -8.26
C PRO A 163 11.37 43.28 -9.23
N ILE A 164 12.32 43.03 -10.12
CA ILE A 164 12.24 41.95 -11.12
C ILE A 164 12.27 40.61 -10.38
N GLU A 165 11.39 39.68 -10.78
CA GLU A 165 11.38 38.32 -10.27
C GLU A 165 12.67 37.58 -10.62
N VAL A 166 13.47 37.24 -9.60
CA VAL A 166 14.70 36.45 -9.76
C VAL A 166 14.49 35.12 -9.06
N PRO A 167 14.10 34.06 -9.79
CA PRO A 167 14.01 32.73 -9.20
C PRO A 167 15.41 32.23 -8.84
N SER A 168 15.53 31.61 -7.68
CA SER A 168 16.75 30.93 -7.24
C SER A 168 16.96 29.67 -8.07
N GLU A 169 18.09 29.56 -8.77
CA GLU A 169 18.42 28.34 -9.52
C GLU A 169 18.80 27.17 -8.59
N THR A 170 19.14 27.47 -7.33
CA THR A 170 19.78 26.52 -6.41
C THR A 170 18.89 26.11 -5.24
N HIS A 171 17.93 26.94 -4.85
CA HIS A 171 17.06 26.69 -3.71
C HIS A 171 15.66 26.33 -4.17
N LEU A 172 15.08 25.32 -3.53
CA LEU A 172 13.74 24.81 -3.78
C LEU A 172 12.88 25.00 -2.53
N ILE A 173 11.58 25.21 -2.76
CA ILE A 173 10.56 25.28 -1.71
C ILE A 173 9.50 24.22 -2.01
N LEU A 174 9.03 23.56 -0.96
CA LEU A 174 7.85 22.69 -1.05
C LEU A 174 6.61 23.51 -1.43
N HIS A 175 6.08 23.29 -2.63
CA HIS A 175 4.91 24.00 -3.14
C HIS A 175 3.61 23.27 -2.79
N ARG A 176 3.52 21.98 -3.14
CA ARG A 176 2.33 21.14 -2.92
C ARG A 176 2.77 19.71 -2.63
N HIS A 177 1.92 18.94 -1.96
CA HIS A 177 2.13 17.50 -1.78
C HIS A 177 0.81 16.74 -1.72
N THR A 178 0.87 15.42 -1.91
CA THR A 178 -0.27 14.51 -1.69
C THR A 178 -0.13 13.65 -0.43
N ILE A 179 0.85 13.96 0.42
CA ILE A 179 1.03 13.30 1.72
C ILE A 179 -0.18 13.57 2.64
N PRO A 180 -0.71 12.56 3.37
CA PRO A 180 -1.86 12.71 4.25
C PRO A 180 -1.68 13.77 5.34
N ALA A 181 -2.80 14.37 5.76
CA ALA A 181 -2.83 15.51 6.69
C ALA A 181 -2.17 15.23 8.05
N TYR A 182 -2.30 14.01 8.55
CA TYR A 182 -1.69 13.59 9.82
C TYR A 182 -0.16 13.51 9.78
N PHE A 183 0.47 13.63 8.59
CA PHE A 183 1.91 13.76 8.44
C PHE A 183 2.39 15.18 8.10
N LEU A 184 1.51 16.19 8.16
CA LEU A 184 1.86 17.56 7.79
C LEU A 184 2.95 18.16 8.67
N GLN A 185 2.85 17.98 9.99
CA GLN A 185 3.83 18.52 10.92
C GLN A 185 5.23 17.91 10.69
N PRO A 186 5.40 16.56 10.69
CA PRO A 186 6.68 15.94 10.35
C PRO A 186 7.23 16.37 8.99
N LEU A 187 6.36 16.51 7.97
CA LEU A 187 6.78 16.94 6.64
C LEU A 187 7.32 18.37 6.64
N ASN A 188 6.66 19.29 7.34
CA ASN A 188 7.08 20.68 7.45
C ASN A 188 8.39 20.80 8.24
N ASP A 189 8.54 20.03 9.32
CA ASP A 189 9.77 20.00 10.12
C ASP A 189 10.96 19.50 9.28
N LEU A 190 10.73 18.48 8.44
CA LEU A 190 11.73 17.98 7.49
C LEU A 190 12.04 19.00 6.39
N ALA A 191 11.04 19.72 5.90
CA ALA A 191 11.22 20.76 4.89
C ALA A 191 12.01 21.94 5.44
N GLU A 192 11.72 22.42 6.65
CA GLU A 192 12.48 23.49 7.29
C GLU A 192 13.94 23.08 7.55
N LYS A 193 14.15 21.82 7.95
CA LYS A 193 15.48 21.27 8.23
C LYS A 193 16.34 21.10 6.99
N TYR A 194 15.77 20.61 5.88
CA TYR A 194 16.53 20.20 4.70
C TYR A 194 16.34 21.09 3.47
N LEU A 195 15.27 21.88 3.42
CA LEU A 195 15.01 22.90 2.41
C LEU A 195 14.97 24.31 3.04
N PRO A 196 16.01 24.72 3.81
CA PRO A 196 16.02 26.04 4.40
C PRO A 196 16.08 27.13 3.31
N PRO A 197 15.61 28.35 3.61
CA PRO A 197 15.78 29.48 2.71
C PRO A 197 17.27 29.86 2.57
N PRO A 198 17.65 30.54 1.48
CA PRO A 198 18.98 31.09 1.31
C PRO A 198 19.40 31.96 2.51
N PRO A 199 20.70 31.98 2.87
CA PRO A 199 21.85 31.41 2.15
C PRO A 199 22.21 29.97 2.59
N ARG A 200 21.32 29.26 3.30
CA ARG A 200 21.64 27.93 3.86
C ARG A 200 21.58 26.86 2.77
N ILE A 201 22.58 25.98 2.76
CA ILE A 201 22.67 24.87 1.80
C ILE A 201 21.52 23.89 2.01
N GLN A 202 20.80 23.57 0.94
CA GLN A 202 19.73 22.58 0.94
C GLN A 202 20.25 21.16 0.67
N ASN A 203 19.54 20.16 1.18
CA ASN A 203 19.81 18.75 0.91
C ASN A 203 18.51 18.03 0.51
N LEU A 204 18.20 18.10 -0.79
CA LEU A 204 16.99 17.50 -1.33
C LEU A 204 16.99 15.97 -1.19
N ASP A 205 18.13 15.31 -1.44
CA ASP A 205 18.22 13.86 -1.37
C ASP A 205 17.88 13.35 0.03
N ARG A 206 18.39 14.02 1.06
CA ARG A 206 18.12 13.65 2.45
C ARG A 206 16.69 13.97 2.86
N PHE A 207 16.15 15.11 2.43
CA PHE A 207 14.74 15.43 2.61
C PHE A 207 13.84 14.30 2.08
N VAL A 208 14.02 13.90 0.83
CA VAL A 208 13.17 12.90 0.16
C VAL A 208 13.36 11.52 0.78
N ARG A 209 14.59 11.16 1.16
CA ARG A 209 14.87 9.89 1.85
C ARG A 209 14.18 9.82 3.20
N ASP A 210 14.27 10.87 4.02
CA ASP A 210 13.64 10.91 5.33
C ASP A 210 12.11 10.93 5.19
N VAL A 211 11.58 11.62 4.17
CA VAL A 211 10.15 11.59 3.85
C VAL A 211 9.67 10.19 3.50
N ARG A 212 10.40 9.50 2.62
CA ARG A 212 10.09 8.11 2.28
C ARG A 212 10.23 7.20 3.49
N HIS A 213 11.25 7.41 4.32
CA HIS A 213 11.51 6.58 5.50
C HIS A 213 10.30 6.57 6.44
N PHE A 214 9.76 7.73 6.81
CA PHE A 214 8.60 7.76 7.71
C PHE A 214 7.34 7.15 7.06
N LEU A 215 7.14 7.34 5.74
CA LEU A 215 6.04 6.72 5.01
C LEU A 215 6.17 5.19 5.03
N VAL A 216 7.37 4.67 4.75
CA VAL A 216 7.65 3.22 4.80
C VAL A 216 7.38 2.68 6.20
N LEU A 217 7.85 3.34 7.26
CA LEU A 217 7.60 2.92 8.64
C LEU A 217 6.10 2.87 8.96
N HIS A 218 5.31 3.83 8.48
CA HIS A 218 3.87 3.79 8.64
C HIS A 218 3.23 2.56 7.96
N TYR A 219 3.60 2.26 6.72
CA TYR A 219 3.07 1.09 6.01
C TYR A 219 3.49 -0.22 6.68
N LEU A 220 4.74 -0.34 7.12
CA LEU A 220 5.23 -1.53 7.84
C LEU A 220 4.47 -1.74 9.15
N ARG A 221 4.27 -0.68 9.94
CA ARG A 221 3.47 -0.75 11.18
C ARG A 221 2.04 -1.16 10.88
N ARG A 222 1.42 -0.57 9.85
CA ARG A 222 0.04 -0.90 9.47
C ARG A 222 -0.10 -2.36 9.05
N ALA A 223 0.79 -2.85 8.19
CA ALA A 223 0.80 -4.25 7.76
C ALA A 223 0.96 -5.17 8.96
N ARG A 224 1.92 -4.88 9.85
CA ARG A 224 2.15 -5.70 11.04
C ARG A 224 0.96 -5.71 11.99
N LEU A 225 0.34 -4.56 12.26
CA LEU A 225 -0.86 -4.50 13.11
C LEU A 225 -2.08 -5.16 12.45
N SER A 226 -2.18 -5.15 11.12
CA SER A 226 -3.19 -5.91 10.39
C SER A 226 -3.00 -7.42 10.60
N HIS A 227 -1.77 -7.92 10.49
CA HIS A 227 -1.48 -9.32 10.77
C HIS A 227 -1.86 -9.72 12.20
N ILE A 228 -1.59 -8.86 13.18
CA ILE A 228 -1.98 -9.12 14.57
C ILE A 228 -3.49 -9.16 14.72
N LYS A 229 -4.18 -8.21 14.09
CA LYS A 229 -5.62 -8.17 14.06
C LYS A 229 -6.17 -9.49 13.51
N ASP A 230 -5.59 -10.01 12.42
CA ASP A 230 -5.98 -11.29 11.83
C ASP A 230 -5.66 -12.49 12.75
N GLU A 231 -4.48 -12.53 13.37
CA GLU A 231 -4.10 -13.55 14.37
C GLU A 231 -5.09 -13.56 15.55
N VAL A 232 -5.51 -12.39 16.00
CA VAL A 232 -6.51 -12.23 17.06
C VAL A 232 -7.85 -12.80 16.62
N TYR A 233 -8.32 -12.46 15.42
CA TYR A 233 -9.60 -12.97 14.94
C TYR A 233 -9.59 -14.47 14.67
N GLN A 234 -8.46 -15.06 14.30
CA GLN A 234 -8.35 -16.50 14.10
C GLN A 234 -8.39 -17.30 15.41
N ASN A 235 -7.94 -16.69 16.52
CA ASN A 235 -8.00 -17.29 17.86
C ASN A 235 -9.40 -17.20 18.50
N LEU A 236 -10.37 -16.58 17.83
CA LEU A 236 -11.75 -16.52 18.31
C LEU A 236 -12.47 -17.84 18.04
N PRO A 237 -13.29 -18.33 18.98
CA PRO A 237 -14.25 -19.40 18.71
C PRO A 237 -15.11 -18.97 17.52
N LYS A 238 -15.05 -19.72 16.42
CA LYS A 238 -15.99 -19.51 15.31
C LYS A 238 -17.38 -19.88 15.83
N PRO A 239 -18.41 -19.05 15.68
CA PRO A 239 -19.77 -19.47 15.96
C PRO A 239 -20.05 -20.67 15.06
N ASP A 240 -20.30 -21.82 15.68
CA ASP A 240 -20.42 -23.12 15.01
C ASP A 240 -21.30 -23.02 13.77
N SER A 241 -20.70 -23.34 12.62
CA SER A 241 -21.45 -23.84 11.47
C SER A 241 -21.86 -25.28 11.80
N ASP A 242 -23.07 -25.47 12.35
CA ASP A 242 -23.93 -26.67 12.33
C ASP A 242 -23.30 -28.10 12.34
N ASP A 243 -22.08 -28.31 12.84
CA ASP A 243 -21.48 -29.65 12.94
C ASP A 243 -21.85 -30.31 14.28
N ILE A 244 -23.10 -30.80 14.31
CA ILE A 244 -23.62 -31.74 15.29
C ILE A 244 -22.98 -33.12 15.02
N SER A 245 -21.68 -33.27 15.26
CA SER A 245 -21.10 -34.60 15.41
C SER A 245 -19.84 -34.58 16.27
N ASN A 246 -20.02 -35.05 17.51
CA ASN A 246 -19.03 -35.80 18.29
C ASN A 246 -17.57 -35.35 18.17
N SER A 247 -17.21 -34.32 18.92
CA SER A 247 -15.88 -34.23 19.48
C SER A 247 -16.00 -33.88 20.97
N ASN A 248 -15.67 -34.85 21.82
CA ASN A 248 -15.42 -34.69 23.25
C ASN A 248 -14.17 -33.82 23.54
N ASN A 249 -13.76 -32.95 22.61
CA ASN A 249 -12.79 -31.89 22.88
C ASN A 249 -13.52 -30.66 23.42
N ASN A 250 -14.20 -30.83 24.55
CA ASN A 250 -14.40 -29.70 25.46
C ASN A 250 -13.00 -29.18 25.84
N ASN A 251 -12.86 -27.85 25.87
CA ASN A 251 -11.76 -27.08 26.50
C ASN A 251 -10.68 -26.52 25.55
N ASN A 252 -11.06 -25.72 24.55
CA ASN A 252 -10.12 -24.68 24.11
C ASN A 252 -10.83 -23.40 23.64
N ILE A 253 -11.93 -23.04 24.30
CA ILE A 253 -12.42 -21.66 24.24
C ILE A 253 -11.44 -20.85 25.07
N PRO A 254 -10.69 -19.89 24.48
CA PRO A 254 -9.79 -19.04 25.27
C PRO A 254 -10.61 -18.21 26.25
N ASP A 255 -10.16 -18.10 27.50
CA ASP A 255 -10.83 -17.35 28.59
C ASP A 255 -11.07 -15.85 28.26
N ILE A 256 -10.45 -15.34 27.19
CA ILE A 256 -10.50 -13.95 26.76
C ILE A 256 -10.88 -13.86 25.28
N TYR A 257 -11.87 -13.02 25.00
CA TYR A 257 -12.37 -12.68 23.67
C TYR A 257 -12.01 -11.22 23.34
N VAL A 258 -11.28 -10.97 22.25
CA VAL A 258 -11.07 -9.60 21.76
C VAL A 258 -12.30 -9.18 20.96
N SER A 259 -13.00 -8.17 21.46
CA SER A 259 -14.22 -7.65 20.84
C SER A 259 -13.94 -6.66 19.73
N ASP A 260 -12.98 -5.77 19.95
CA ASP A 260 -12.66 -4.71 19.00
C ASP A 260 -11.17 -4.42 18.97
N PHE A 261 -10.69 -4.10 17.77
CA PHE A 261 -9.30 -3.76 17.48
C PHE A 261 -9.27 -2.57 16.53
N ILE A 262 -9.14 -1.39 17.13
CA ILE A 262 -9.24 -0.10 16.47
C ILE A 262 -7.84 0.49 16.32
N LEU A 263 -7.57 0.98 15.11
CA LEU A 263 -6.30 1.58 14.73
C LEU A 263 -6.51 3.04 14.38
N ASP A 264 -5.69 3.91 14.95
CA ASP A 264 -5.63 5.31 14.57
C ASP A 264 -5.05 5.48 13.14
N PRO A 265 -5.42 6.53 12.37
CA PRO A 265 -4.90 6.75 11.02
C PRO A 265 -3.37 6.88 10.95
N GLU A 266 -2.70 7.34 12.01
CA GLU A 266 -1.23 7.39 12.07
C GLU A 266 -0.61 6.02 12.40
N VAL A 267 -1.42 5.09 12.90
CA VAL A 267 -1.02 3.76 13.34
C VAL A 267 -0.02 3.87 14.52
N ARG A 268 -0.19 4.92 15.33
CA ARG A 268 0.55 5.19 16.57
C ARG A 268 -0.23 4.86 17.82
N LEU A 269 -1.54 4.74 17.72
CA LEU A 269 -2.40 4.36 18.83
C LEU A 269 -3.22 3.14 18.42
N VAL A 270 -3.19 2.13 19.29
CA VAL A 270 -4.00 0.92 19.15
C VAL A 270 -4.93 0.85 20.34
N GLU A 271 -6.23 0.74 20.06
CA GLU A 271 -7.23 0.43 21.07
C GLU A 271 -7.66 -1.03 20.90
N VAL A 272 -7.51 -1.79 21.99
CA VAL A 272 -7.93 -3.18 22.06
C VAL A 272 -8.97 -3.31 23.15
N GLN A 273 -10.14 -3.82 22.78
CA GLN A 273 -11.19 -4.14 23.74
C GLN A 273 -11.33 -5.66 23.85
N TRP A 274 -11.40 -6.17 25.08
CA TRP A 274 -11.64 -7.59 25.31
C TRP A 274 -12.60 -7.84 26.47
N LEU A 275 -13.24 -9.01 26.41
CA LEU A 275 -14.20 -9.53 27.37
C LEU A 275 -13.68 -10.82 27.98
N HIS A 276 -14.07 -11.10 29.21
CA HIS A 276 -13.78 -12.35 29.88
C HIS A 276 -14.93 -13.34 29.64
N VAL A 277 -14.64 -14.60 29.27
CA VAL A 277 -15.67 -15.60 28.93
C VAL A 277 -16.63 -15.86 30.10
N ASN A 278 -16.09 -15.91 31.31
CA ASN A 278 -16.90 -16.16 32.52
C ASN A 278 -17.66 -14.91 33.00
N ASP A 279 -17.33 -13.73 32.47
CA ASP A 279 -17.93 -12.47 32.90
C ASP A 279 -18.05 -11.49 31.73
N ASN A 280 -19.16 -11.63 31.00
CA ASN A 280 -19.51 -10.72 29.91
C ASN A 280 -19.80 -9.28 30.39
N SER A 281 -19.86 -9.03 31.70
CA SER A 281 -20.11 -7.69 32.25
C SER A 281 -18.85 -6.84 32.34
N THR A 282 -17.68 -7.46 32.57
CA THR A 282 -16.41 -6.73 32.72
C THR A 282 -15.78 -6.45 31.37
N LYS A 283 -15.91 -5.19 30.92
CA LYS A 283 -15.28 -4.70 29.69
C LYS A 283 -13.90 -4.16 30.01
N ARG A 284 -12.89 -4.71 29.34
CA ARG A 284 -11.50 -4.26 29.47
C ARG A 284 -11.05 -3.58 28.18
N HIS A 285 -10.31 -2.49 28.35
CA HIS A 285 -9.77 -1.68 27.26
C HIS A 285 -8.27 -1.47 27.48
N ALA A 286 -7.47 -1.64 26.44
CA ALA A 286 -6.07 -1.22 26.42
C ALA A 286 -5.86 -0.15 25.36
N TYR A 287 -5.16 0.90 25.77
CA TYR A 287 -4.61 1.90 24.87
C TYR A 287 -3.11 1.68 24.79
N ILE A 288 -2.63 1.34 23.59
CA ILE A 288 -1.22 1.09 23.31
C ILE A 288 -0.71 2.22 22.41
N ALA A 289 0.15 3.06 22.97
CA ALA A 289 0.85 4.10 22.23
C ALA A 289 2.17 3.54 21.69
N LEU A 290 2.41 3.75 20.40
CA LEU A 290 3.54 3.25 19.63
C LEU A 290 4.46 4.39 19.21
N THR A 291 5.76 4.11 19.22
CA THR A 291 6.79 4.96 18.63
C THR A 291 6.67 4.96 17.10
N GLU A 292 7.43 5.83 16.44
CA GLU A 292 7.50 5.90 14.98
C GLU A 292 8.02 4.59 14.36
N GLU A 293 8.93 3.91 15.06
CA GLU A 293 9.51 2.63 14.66
C GLU A 293 8.62 1.43 15.04
N GLY A 294 7.57 1.64 15.84
CA GLY A 294 6.62 0.59 16.24
C GLY A 294 6.88 -0.05 17.60
N GLY A 295 7.85 0.45 18.37
CA GLY A 295 8.03 0.09 19.78
C GLY A 295 6.89 0.63 20.64
N ILE A 296 6.67 0.06 21.83
CA ILE A 296 5.65 0.60 22.77
C ILE A 296 6.23 1.79 23.52
N GLU A 297 5.59 2.95 23.37
CA GLU A 297 5.86 4.14 24.17
C GLU A 297 5.07 4.11 25.49
N GLY A 298 3.81 3.69 25.41
CA GLY A 298 2.89 3.67 26.54
C GLY A 298 1.84 2.57 26.42
N LEU A 299 1.42 2.06 27.57
CA LEU A 299 0.31 1.12 27.69
C LEU A 299 -0.54 1.54 28.88
N VAL A 300 -1.84 1.69 28.66
CA VAL A 300 -2.82 1.97 29.70
C VAL A 300 -3.93 0.94 29.60
N VAL A 301 -4.22 0.25 30.70
CA VAL A 301 -5.32 -0.73 30.78
C VAL A 301 -6.42 -0.17 31.68
N LYS A 302 -7.66 -0.23 31.21
CA LYS A 302 -8.85 0.15 31.97
C LYS A 302 -9.83 -1.00 32.06
N GLN A 303 -10.45 -1.16 33.23
CA GLN A 303 -11.62 -2.01 33.45
C GLN A 303 -12.69 -1.12 34.09
N ASP A 304 -13.90 -1.11 33.52
CA ASP A 304 -15.02 -0.32 34.05
C ASP A 304 -14.65 1.17 34.28
N SER A 305 -13.87 1.74 33.35
CA SER A 305 -13.31 3.10 33.39
C SER A 305 -12.21 3.35 34.45
N GLN A 306 -11.85 2.37 35.27
CA GLN A 306 -10.75 2.47 36.23
C GLN A 306 -9.46 1.90 35.66
N ARG A 307 -8.35 2.60 35.87
CA ARG A 307 -7.03 2.16 35.41
C ARG A 307 -6.52 1.01 36.28
N ILE A 308 -6.08 -0.09 35.66
CA ILE A 308 -5.52 -1.24 36.36
C ILE A 308 -4.00 -1.34 36.11
N LEU A 309 -3.22 -0.87 37.08
CA LEU A 309 -1.77 -0.83 36.98
C LEU A 309 -1.11 -2.22 36.96
N HIS A 310 -1.66 -3.21 37.68
CA HIS A 310 -1.06 -4.54 37.71
C HIS A 310 -1.11 -5.22 36.33
N MET A 311 -2.18 -5.00 35.57
CA MET A 311 -2.33 -5.55 34.22
C MET A 311 -1.37 -4.89 33.25
N GLU A 312 -1.19 -3.57 33.36
CA GLU A 312 -0.17 -2.85 32.58
C GLU A 312 1.22 -3.45 32.82
N MET A 313 1.58 -3.71 34.08
CA MET A 313 2.85 -4.33 34.46
C MET A 313 3.00 -5.75 33.90
N GLN A 314 1.94 -6.57 33.96
CA GLN A 314 1.94 -7.93 33.42
C GLN A 314 2.10 -7.98 31.90
N ILE A 315 1.38 -7.10 31.18
CA ILE A 315 1.44 -7.02 29.71
C ILE A 315 2.80 -6.51 29.25
N LYS A 316 3.36 -5.51 29.94
CA LYS A 316 4.72 -5.01 29.71
C LYS A 316 5.76 -6.11 29.91
N GLY A 317 5.59 -6.94 30.94
CA GLY A 317 6.55 -7.96 31.31
C GLY A 317 7.82 -7.39 31.98
N PRO A 318 8.72 -8.26 32.46
CA PRO A 318 9.88 -7.85 33.27
C PRO A 318 10.96 -7.10 32.47
N ASN A 319 11.01 -7.30 31.15
CA ASN A 319 12.05 -6.71 30.28
C ASN A 319 11.54 -5.47 29.52
N TRP A 320 10.44 -4.85 29.98
CA TRP A 320 9.89 -3.68 29.31
C TRP A 320 10.79 -2.47 29.48
N LEU A 321 11.44 -2.08 28.38
CA LEU A 321 12.16 -0.83 28.25
C LEU A 321 11.30 0.15 27.46
N ARG A 322 10.92 1.26 28.10
CA ARG A 322 10.17 2.35 27.44
C ARG A 322 10.97 2.82 26.23
N GLY A 323 10.37 2.77 25.05
CA GLY A 323 11.02 3.24 23.83
C GLY A 323 12.20 2.36 23.40
N ALA A 324 12.27 1.09 23.83
CA ALA A 324 13.15 0.14 23.16
C ALA A 324 12.77 0.10 21.67
N THR A 325 13.73 0.55 20.86
CA THR A 325 13.67 0.68 19.40
C THR A 325 13.65 -0.67 18.70
N ASP A 326 13.98 -1.74 19.42
CA ASP A 326 14.17 -3.05 18.83
C ASP A 326 12.85 -3.80 18.73
N SER A 327 12.27 -3.65 17.54
CA SER A 327 11.27 -4.51 16.93
C SER A 327 9.93 -4.57 17.68
N MET A 328 8.88 -4.84 16.93
CA MET A 328 7.56 -5.19 17.44
C MET A 328 7.56 -6.55 18.20
N ASP A 329 8.66 -6.93 18.87
CA ASP A 329 8.88 -8.21 19.56
C ASP A 329 8.03 -8.36 20.83
N TRP A 330 7.46 -7.25 21.30
CA TRP A 330 6.44 -7.24 22.34
C TRP A 330 5.09 -7.82 21.87
N ILE A 331 4.91 -8.03 20.58
CA ILE A 331 3.65 -8.50 19.99
C ILE A 331 3.52 -10.02 20.14
N PRO A 332 4.55 -10.84 19.79
CA PRO A 332 4.57 -12.24 20.17
C PRO A 332 4.33 -12.42 21.68
N GLY A 333 3.28 -13.16 22.03
CA GLY A 333 2.89 -13.40 23.41
C GLY A 333 2.16 -12.24 24.10
N LEU A 334 1.82 -11.15 23.41
CA LEU A 334 0.94 -10.10 23.97
C LEU A 334 -0.35 -10.71 24.51
N PHE A 335 -0.97 -11.58 23.71
CA PHE A 335 -2.22 -12.25 24.08
C PHE A 335 -2.01 -13.33 25.14
N GLN A 336 -0.87 -14.02 25.13
CA GLN A 336 -0.50 -14.94 26.22
C GLN A 336 -0.32 -14.18 27.55
N ARG A 337 0.21 -12.96 27.50
CA ARG A 337 0.31 -12.06 28.66
C ARG A 337 -1.04 -11.46 29.06
N LEU A 338 -1.93 -11.20 28.10
CA LEU A 338 -3.32 -10.81 28.38
C LEU A 338 -4.08 -11.94 29.08
N GLN A 339 -3.88 -13.21 28.70
CA GLN A 339 -4.46 -14.38 29.37
C GLN A 339 -4.04 -14.48 30.85
N TRP A 340 -2.79 -14.12 31.17
CA TRP A 340 -2.28 -14.15 32.55
C TRP A 340 -2.81 -13.01 33.46
N SER A 341 -3.55 -12.06 32.88
CA SER A 341 -4.15 -10.94 33.61
C SER A 341 -5.57 -11.24 34.11
N SER A 342 -6.06 -12.46 33.90
CA SER A 342 -7.24 -12.98 34.60
C SER A 342 -6.86 -13.23 36.07
N PRO A 343 -7.69 -12.80 37.04
CA PRO A 343 -7.44 -13.14 38.44
C PRO A 343 -7.36 -14.67 38.55
N PRO A 344 -6.45 -15.23 39.39
CA PRO A 344 -6.46 -16.66 39.63
C PRO A 344 -7.86 -17.04 40.07
N SER A 345 -8.51 -17.93 39.32
CA SER A 345 -9.76 -18.52 39.73
C SER A 345 -9.51 -19.13 41.10
N PHE A 346 -10.00 -18.49 42.16
CA PHE A 346 -10.02 -19.08 43.49
C PHE A 346 -10.92 -20.30 43.37
N SER A 347 -10.33 -21.46 43.09
CA SER A 347 -10.97 -22.75 43.26
C SER A 347 -11.37 -22.79 44.73
N HIS A 348 -12.65 -22.57 45.01
CA HIS A 348 -13.25 -23.00 46.26
C HIS A 348 -13.16 -24.52 46.24
N SER A 349 -12.07 -25.04 46.79
CA SER A 349 -12.00 -26.44 47.18
C SER A 349 -13.00 -26.64 48.33
N PRO A 350 -13.86 -27.67 48.26
CA PRO A 350 -14.88 -27.93 49.27
C PRO A 350 -14.31 -28.31 50.64
#